data_AF-A0A8C1E9R8-F1
#
_entry.id   AF-A0A8C1E9R8-F1
#
_cell.length_a   1.000
_cell.length_b   1.000
_cell.length_c   1.000
_cell.angle_alpha   90.00
_cell.angle_beta   90.00
_cell.angle_gamma   90.00
#
_symmetry.space_group_name_H-M   'P 1'
#
loop_
_entity.id
_entity.type
_entity.pdbx_description
1 polymer ?
#
loop_
_entity_poly.entity_id
_entity_poly.type
_entity_poly.pdbx_seq_one_letter_code
_entity_poly.pdbx_strand_id
1 'polypeptide(L)'
;MGKKIITTLALKNEEIQNFICCLKQSLDNLEANSNQVQEDLESEFSSLHAVLYELKEGMVTRIKQERASRTYELQSQLSACTKALESSEELLELANQTLTVSVYCGSVCVCSVTMAPAFRLSLKAKASDSMNHMMVDFTQERNMLQAIKFLPVPATPEIHLAECQVFDNTVTVVWTLPEPDSKIEHYILEYRRTNHDGPPRAREDYPWMVVEGIKETEYTLTNLRFDTRYMTFRVKACNKAVAGEFSEPVTLETHAFVFKLDAGSAHQNLKVEDLSVEWDSSGGKVAVQDIRKEKNRTSSPMHSPARTAMMSPKRAPSARVGRDRFTAESYTVLGDTMIDAGQYYWEVRYDKESKAFAAGVALRSLGRFDQLGKSNASWCIHLNNWLQQSLTAKHNNKARTLDCPIPDRIGIYCNYEEGTLSFYNSRTKALLHTFRTKFQQPVIPAFMVRYNTVHFV
;
A
#
# COMPACT_ATOMS: atom_id res chain seq x y z
N MET A 1 -32.88 47.46 21.64
CA MET A 1 -32.82 47.12 20.20
C MET A 1 -31.49 47.55 19.56
N GLY A 2 -31.06 48.81 19.71
CA GLY A 2 -29.80 49.32 19.10
C GLY A 2 -28.51 48.55 19.45
N LYS A 3 -28.30 48.12 20.71
CA LYS A 3 -27.09 47.35 21.09
C LYS A 3 -26.94 46.02 20.33
N LYS A 4 -28.04 45.30 20.06
CA LYS A 4 -28.01 44.04 19.28
C LYS A 4 -27.63 44.28 17.82
N ILE A 5 -28.15 45.36 17.21
CA ILE A 5 -27.82 45.76 15.84
C ILE A 5 -26.33 46.10 15.73
N ILE A 6 -25.78 46.84 16.70
CA ILE A 6 -24.35 47.20 16.76
C ILE A 6 -23.47 45.94 16.85
N THR A 7 -23.82 44.97 17.71
CA THR A 7 -23.06 43.71 17.84
C THR A 7 -23.10 42.88 16.56
N THR A 8 -24.27 42.74 15.90
CA THR A 8 -24.38 42.00 14.63
C THR A 8 -23.57 42.68 13.52
N LEU A 9 -23.58 44.02 13.46
CA LEU A 9 -22.81 44.77 12.48
C LEU A 9 -21.30 44.65 12.74
N ALA A 10 -20.88 44.62 14.01
CA ALA A 10 -19.48 44.40 14.38
C ALA A 10 -18.99 43.00 13.97
N LEU A 11 -19.78 41.94 14.23
CA LEU A 11 -19.46 40.57 13.80
C LEU A 11 -19.38 40.46 12.27
N LYS A 12 -20.31 41.09 11.54
CA LYS A 12 -20.25 41.12 10.08
C LYS A 12 -19.05 41.91 9.55
N ASN A 13 -18.68 43.02 10.17
CA ASN A 13 -17.46 43.73 9.83
C ASN A 13 -16.22 42.85 10.05
N GLU A 14 -16.16 42.10 11.15
CA GLU A 14 -15.06 41.16 11.42
C GLU A 14 -14.99 40.03 10.38
N GLU A 15 -16.13 39.41 10.03
CA GLU A 15 -16.20 38.41 8.95
C GLU A 15 -15.71 38.98 7.61
N ILE A 16 -16.11 40.21 7.27
CA ILE A 16 -15.68 40.87 6.03
C ILE A 16 -14.18 41.17 6.07
N GLN A 17 -13.64 41.65 7.19
CA GLN A 17 -12.20 41.89 7.33
C GLN A 17 -11.39 40.59 7.21
N ASN A 18 -11.87 39.50 7.81
CA ASN A 18 -11.26 38.17 7.67
C ASN A 18 -11.30 37.68 6.22
N PHE A 19 -12.45 37.84 5.55
CA PHE A 19 -12.57 37.48 4.13
C PHE A 19 -11.66 38.32 3.23
N ILE A 20 -11.54 39.63 3.48
CA ILE A 20 -10.58 40.50 2.78
C ILE A 20 -9.14 40.02 3.00
N CYS A 21 -8.79 39.61 4.22
CA CYS A 21 -7.47 39.05 4.53
C CYS A 21 -7.21 37.76 3.73
N CYS A 22 -8.18 36.84 3.71
CA CYS A 22 -8.09 35.62 2.90
C CYS A 22 -7.93 35.93 1.41
N LEU A 23 -8.68 36.89 0.87
CA LEU A 23 -8.56 37.29 -0.54
C LEU A 23 -7.19 37.87 -0.87
N LYS A 24 -6.62 38.71 0.02
CA LYS A 24 -5.25 39.23 -0.15
C LYS A 24 -4.22 38.11 -0.18
N GLN A 25 -4.32 37.17 0.76
CA GLN A 25 -3.44 36.00 0.78
C GLN A 25 -3.59 35.13 -0.47
N SER A 26 -4.81 34.92 -0.97
CA SER A 26 -5.03 34.20 -2.24
C SER A 26 -4.42 34.93 -3.44
N LEU A 27 -4.44 36.27 -3.45
CA LEU A 27 -3.81 37.07 -4.49
C LEU A 27 -2.28 36.95 -4.44
N ASP A 28 -1.68 37.07 -3.26
CA ASP A 28 -0.22 36.91 -3.07
C ASP A 28 0.22 35.49 -3.48
N ASN A 29 -0.55 34.47 -3.12
CA ASN A 29 -0.29 33.08 -3.53
C ASN A 29 -0.41 32.90 -5.06
N LEU A 30 -1.38 33.57 -5.69
CA LEU A 30 -1.54 33.51 -7.15
C LEU A 30 -0.35 34.15 -7.86
N GLU A 31 0.13 35.30 -7.36
CA GLU A 31 1.31 35.97 -7.90
C GLU A 31 2.56 35.09 -7.78
N ALA A 32 2.79 34.51 -6.60
CA ALA A 32 3.90 33.58 -6.37
C ALA A 32 3.82 32.34 -7.28
N ASN A 33 2.65 31.72 -7.38
CA ASN A 33 2.44 30.55 -8.24
C ASN A 33 2.62 30.89 -9.72
N SER A 34 2.16 32.07 -10.17
CA SER A 34 2.33 32.53 -11.55
C SER A 34 3.80 32.72 -11.88
N ASN A 35 4.56 33.34 -10.98
CA ASN A 35 6.01 33.53 -11.17
C ASN A 35 6.74 32.17 -11.22
N GLN A 36 6.38 31.23 -10.34
CA GLN A 36 6.96 29.88 -10.37
C GLN A 36 6.68 29.15 -11.69
N VAL A 37 5.43 29.18 -12.17
CA VAL A 37 5.07 28.54 -13.46
C VAL A 37 5.82 29.19 -14.63
N GLN A 38 6.07 30.50 -14.58
CA GLN A 38 6.88 31.19 -15.58
C GLN A 38 8.35 30.73 -15.53
N GLU A 39 8.95 30.68 -14.34
CA GLU A 39 10.34 30.20 -14.16
C GLU A 39 10.51 28.75 -14.62
N ASP A 40 9.56 27.87 -14.29
CA ASP A 40 9.56 26.47 -14.71
C ASP A 40 9.47 26.35 -16.25
N LEU A 41 8.63 27.17 -16.89
CA LEU A 41 8.50 27.22 -18.34
C LEU A 41 9.81 27.69 -19.01
N GLU A 42 10.42 28.76 -18.49
CA GLU A 42 11.69 29.28 -18.97
C GLU A 42 12.83 28.25 -18.81
N SER A 43 12.81 27.48 -17.73
CA SER A 43 13.75 26.39 -17.46
C SER A 43 13.62 25.23 -18.48
N GLU A 44 12.40 24.77 -18.75
CA GLU A 44 12.14 23.71 -19.74
C GLU A 44 12.56 24.15 -21.15
N PHE A 45 12.27 25.40 -21.54
CA PHE A 45 12.77 25.93 -22.81
C PHE A 45 14.29 26.04 -22.81
N SER A 46 14.92 26.48 -21.73
CA SER A 46 16.38 26.57 -21.64
C SER A 46 17.05 25.19 -21.83
N SER A 47 16.46 24.15 -21.24
CA SER A 47 16.86 22.75 -21.44
C SER A 47 16.76 22.31 -22.91
N LEU A 48 15.63 22.58 -23.58
CA LEU A 48 15.45 22.30 -25.01
C LEU A 48 16.47 23.05 -25.89
N HIS A 49 16.75 24.31 -25.58
CA HIS A 49 17.76 25.10 -26.30
C HIS A 49 19.15 24.52 -26.12
N ALA A 50 19.51 24.03 -24.93
CA ALA A 50 20.81 23.41 -24.69
C ALA A 50 21.00 22.15 -25.55
N VAL A 51 19.98 21.28 -25.61
CA VAL A 51 20.02 20.06 -26.45
C VAL A 51 20.17 20.42 -27.94
N LEU A 52 19.40 21.40 -28.43
CA LEU A 52 19.51 21.86 -29.82
C LEU A 52 20.87 22.49 -30.12
N TYR A 53 21.45 23.22 -29.16
CA TYR A 53 22.77 23.82 -29.28
C TYR A 53 23.87 22.76 -29.37
N GLU A 54 23.85 21.76 -28.49
CA GLU A 54 24.79 20.63 -28.52
C GLU A 54 24.68 19.84 -29.83
N LEU A 55 23.45 19.58 -30.29
CA LEU A 55 23.21 18.91 -31.58
C LEU A 55 23.81 19.71 -32.74
N LYS A 56 23.56 21.03 -32.78
CA LYS A 56 24.12 21.93 -33.79
C LYS A 56 25.65 21.89 -33.78
N GLU A 57 26.28 22.05 -32.61
CA GLU A 57 27.75 22.05 -32.50
C GLU A 57 28.35 20.71 -32.94
N GLY A 58 27.72 19.59 -32.57
CA GLY A 58 28.12 18.26 -33.02
C GLY A 58 28.04 18.08 -34.54
N MET A 59 27.01 18.62 -35.19
CA MET A 59 26.85 18.56 -36.65
C MET A 59 27.82 19.48 -37.37
N VAL A 60 28.02 20.70 -36.87
CA VAL A 60 29.01 21.67 -37.40
C VAL A 60 30.42 21.08 -37.32
N THR A 61 30.75 20.42 -36.22
CA THR A 61 32.06 19.77 -36.05
C THR A 61 32.25 18.64 -37.07
N ARG A 62 31.23 17.80 -37.29
CA ARG A 62 31.28 16.76 -38.33
C ARG A 62 31.47 17.33 -39.74
N ILE A 63 30.76 18.40 -40.09
CA ILE A 63 30.92 19.08 -41.40
C ILE A 63 32.34 19.64 -41.54
N LYS A 64 32.88 20.29 -40.49
CA LYS A 64 34.25 20.82 -40.50
C LYS A 64 35.29 19.71 -40.67
N GLN A 65 35.13 18.58 -39.98
CA GLN A 65 36.02 17.43 -40.08
C GLN A 65 36.01 16.82 -41.49
N GLU A 66 34.83 16.60 -42.05
CA GLU A 66 34.68 16.06 -43.41
C GLU A 66 35.30 17.00 -44.46
N ARG A 67 35.03 18.31 -44.33
CA ARG A 67 35.66 19.33 -45.17
C ARG A 67 37.19 19.29 -45.05
N ALA A 68 37.73 19.22 -43.84
CA ALA A 68 39.17 19.19 -43.61
C ALA A 68 39.81 17.95 -44.22
N SER A 69 39.19 16.77 -44.05
CA SER A 69 39.68 15.52 -44.63
C SER A 69 39.72 15.55 -46.15
N ARG A 70 38.64 15.99 -46.81
CA ARG A 70 38.60 16.11 -48.27
C ARG A 70 39.57 17.17 -48.80
N THR A 71 39.68 18.30 -48.10
CA THR A 71 40.65 19.34 -48.44
C THR A 71 42.07 18.79 -48.37
N TYR A 72 42.39 18.01 -47.34
CA TYR A 72 43.69 17.38 -47.18
C TYR A 72 43.99 16.39 -48.33
N GLU A 73 43.04 15.52 -48.68
CA GLU A 73 43.21 14.57 -49.79
C GLU A 73 43.43 15.27 -51.13
N LEU A 74 42.64 16.31 -51.42
CA LEU A 74 42.78 17.10 -52.64
C LEU A 74 44.10 17.89 -52.68
N GLN A 75 44.51 18.50 -51.57
CA GLN A 75 45.79 19.22 -51.47
C GLN A 75 46.99 18.27 -51.62
N SER A 76 46.92 17.08 -51.03
CA SER A 76 47.95 16.05 -51.16
C SER A 76 48.07 15.57 -52.61
N GLN A 77 46.94 15.33 -53.28
CA GLN A 77 46.94 14.98 -54.69
C GLN A 77 47.48 16.12 -55.56
N LEU A 78 47.09 17.36 -55.29
CA LEU A 78 47.58 18.53 -56.01
C LEU A 78 49.10 18.66 -55.87
N SER A 79 49.65 18.55 -54.66
CA SER A 79 51.10 18.58 -54.43
C SER A 79 51.84 17.47 -55.17
N ALA A 80 51.28 16.24 -55.18
CA ALA A 80 51.86 15.12 -55.91
C ALA A 80 51.86 15.36 -57.44
N CYS A 81 50.76 15.91 -57.98
CA CYS A 81 50.66 16.28 -59.38
C CYS A 81 51.64 17.40 -59.75
N THR A 82 51.78 18.44 -58.92
CA THR A 82 52.73 19.54 -59.15
C THR A 82 54.18 19.02 -59.20
N LYS A 83 54.60 18.22 -58.22
CA LYS A 83 55.97 17.66 -58.19
C LYS A 83 56.28 16.76 -59.39
N ALA A 84 55.29 15.96 -59.81
CA ALA A 84 55.48 15.11 -60.98
C ALA A 84 55.51 15.89 -62.29
N LEU A 85 54.77 17.01 -62.38
CA LEU A 85 54.82 17.92 -63.51
C LEU A 85 56.19 18.60 -63.59
N GLU A 86 56.68 19.18 -62.49
CA GLU A 86 58.02 19.78 -62.41
C GLU A 86 59.10 18.78 -62.84
N SER A 87 59.07 17.55 -62.30
CA SER A 87 60.01 16.49 -62.68
C SER A 87 59.90 16.10 -64.16
N SER A 88 58.69 16.13 -64.74
CA SER A 88 58.49 15.85 -66.16
C SER A 88 58.99 16.99 -67.05
N GLU A 89 58.86 18.25 -66.61
CA GLU A 89 59.38 19.43 -67.31
C GLU A 89 60.91 19.42 -67.34
N GLU A 90 61.56 19.13 -66.19
CA GLU A 90 63.02 18.99 -66.10
C GLU A 90 63.56 17.89 -67.04
N LEU A 91 62.91 16.72 -67.07
CA LEU A 91 63.29 15.63 -67.95
C LEU A 91 63.08 15.97 -69.43
N LEU A 92 62.03 16.72 -69.76
CA LEU A 92 61.75 17.19 -71.11
C LEU A 92 62.81 18.21 -71.56
N GLU A 93 63.23 19.11 -70.68
CA GLU A 93 64.33 20.04 -70.95
C GLU A 93 65.65 19.30 -71.19
N LEU A 94 66.00 18.33 -70.34
CA LEU A 94 67.20 17.50 -70.49
C LEU A 94 67.20 16.72 -71.82
N ALA A 95 66.06 16.13 -72.18
CA ALA A 95 65.92 15.41 -73.44
C ALA A 95 66.10 16.34 -74.65
N ASN A 96 65.50 17.53 -74.62
CA ASN A 96 65.66 18.53 -75.66
C ASN A 96 67.11 19.00 -75.82
N GLN A 97 67.81 19.27 -74.71
CA GLN A 97 69.22 19.65 -74.74
C GLN A 97 70.11 18.53 -75.31
N THR A 98 69.85 17.27 -74.96
CA THR A 98 70.60 16.09 -75.42
C THR A 98 70.40 15.82 -76.92
N LEU A 99 69.18 16.02 -77.44
CA LEU A 99 68.86 15.91 -78.87
C LEU A 99 69.65 16.90 -79.74
N THR A 100 70.07 18.04 -79.19
CA THR A 100 70.91 19.04 -79.88
C THR A 100 72.39 18.65 -79.99
N VAL A 101 72.90 17.75 -79.15
CA VAL A 101 74.35 17.53 -78.96
C VAL A 101 74.85 16.15 -79.44
N SER A 102 74.02 15.10 -79.51
CA SER A 102 74.51 13.77 -79.93
C SER A 102 73.42 12.82 -80.43
N VAL A 103 73.69 12.13 -81.55
CA VAL A 103 72.80 11.14 -82.20
C VAL A 103 72.96 9.71 -81.61
N TYR A 104 73.87 9.49 -80.66
CA TYR A 104 74.23 8.13 -80.20
C TYR A 104 73.81 7.74 -78.77
N CYS A 105 73.00 8.55 -78.05
CA CYS A 105 72.60 8.26 -76.65
C CYS A 105 71.09 8.03 -76.44
N GLY A 106 70.39 7.47 -77.42
CA GLY A 106 68.93 7.32 -77.37
C GLY A 106 68.40 6.38 -76.28
N SER A 107 69.12 5.31 -75.94
CA SER A 107 68.60 4.23 -75.07
C SER A 107 68.58 4.56 -73.58
N VAL A 108 69.54 5.34 -73.06
CA VAL A 108 69.58 5.74 -71.64
C VAL A 108 68.51 6.79 -71.32
N CYS A 109 68.30 7.74 -72.24
CA CYS A 109 67.29 8.79 -72.08
C CYS A 109 65.86 8.20 -72.06
N VAL A 110 65.58 7.21 -72.91
CA VAL A 110 64.27 6.53 -72.96
C VAL A 110 63.93 5.79 -71.66
N CYS A 111 64.90 5.11 -71.04
CA CYS A 111 64.69 4.45 -69.74
C CYS A 111 64.39 5.45 -68.61
N SER A 112 65.05 6.61 -68.60
CA SER A 112 64.82 7.67 -67.61
C SER A 112 63.45 8.32 -67.74
N VAL A 113 62.99 8.56 -68.98
CA VAL A 113 61.68 9.16 -69.25
C VAL A 113 60.53 8.20 -68.94
N THR A 114 60.66 6.92 -69.32
CA THR A 114 59.60 5.91 -69.11
C THR A 114 59.37 5.56 -67.63
N MET A 115 60.34 5.86 -66.76
CA MET A 115 60.23 5.66 -65.30
C MET A 115 59.77 6.90 -64.53
N ALA A 116 59.49 8.02 -65.23
CA ALA A 116 59.13 9.27 -64.58
C ALA A 116 57.80 9.14 -63.79
N PRO A 117 57.70 9.75 -62.59
CA PRO A 117 56.51 9.70 -61.75
C PRO A 117 55.22 10.12 -62.45
N ALA A 118 55.32 11.03 -63.44
CA ALA A 118 54.20 11.53 -64.23
C ALA A 118 53.42 10.42 -64.95
N PHE A 119 54.10 9.37 -65.44
CA PHE A 119 53.46 8.28 -66.18
C PHE A 119 52.71 7.28 -65.30
N ARG A 120 52.83 7.39 -63.96
CA ARG A 120 52.14 6.52 -62.99
C ARG A 120 51.05 7.25 -62.20
N LEU A 121 50.79 8.53 -62.51
CA LEU A 121 49.77 9.32 -61.83
C LEU A 121 48.35 9.04 -62.33
N SER A 122 47.40 8.95 -61.41
CA SER A 122 45.97 8.95 -61.72
C SER A 122 45.44 10.37 -61.78
N LEU A 123 44.77 10.72 -62.88
CA LEU A 123 44.17 12.05 -63.10
C LEU A 123 42.71 12.14 -62.63
N LYS A 124 42.18 11.11 -61.95
CA LYS A 124 40.87 11.21 -61.28
C LYS A 124 41.05 11.82 -59.89
N ALA A 125 40.21 12.79 -59.55
CA ALA A 125 40.17 13.36 -58.21
C ALA A 125 39.91 12.25 -57.18
N LYS A 126 40.71 12.23 -56.11
CA LYS A 126 40.61 11.23 -55.03
C LYS A 126 39.44 11.50 -54.09
N ALA A 127 38.94 12.74 -54.04
CA ALA A 127 37.77 13.13 -53.26
C ALA A 127 36.78 13.94 -54.10
N SER A 128 35.49 13.86 -53.76
CA SER A 128 34.43 14.68 -54.33
C SER A 128 34.31 16.02 -53.60
N ASP A 129 33.86 17.05 -54.32
CA ASP A 129 33.53 18.39 -53.83
C ASP A 129 32.11 18.50 -53.23
N SER A 130 31.25 17.50 -53.43
CA SER A 130 29.85 17.53 -52.99
C SER A 130 29.66 17.15 -51.52
N MET A 131 28.98 18.01 -50.75
CA MET A 131 28.66 17.80 -49.33
C MET A 131 27.18 17.46 -49.08
N ASN A 132 26.40 17.15 -50.12
CA ASN A 132 24.93 17.03 -50.03
C ASN A 132 24.43 15.92 -49.07
N HIS A 133 25.20 14.85 -48.90
CA HIS A 133 24.89 13.77 -47.93
C HIS A 133 24.88 14.22 -46.46
N MET A 134 25.36 15.44 -46.16
CA MET A 134 25.33 16.06 -44.85
C MET A 134 24.14 17.02 -44.65
N MET A 135 23.23 17.13 -45.64
CA MET A 135 22.01 17.93 -45.51
C MET A 135 21.03 17.30 -44.53
N VAL A 136 20.30 18.15 -43.81
CA VAL A 136 19.41 17.74 -42.71
C VAL A 136 18.04 18.35 -42.93
N ASP A 137 17.01 17.55 -42.65
CA ASP A 137 15.61 17.98 -42.64
C ASP A 137 15.10 18.01 -41.19
N PHE A 138 14.55 19.15 -40.76
CA PHE A 138 13.99 19.36 -39.42
C PHE A 138 12.46 19.43 -39.43
N THR A 139 11.80 18.95 -40.49
CA THR A 139 10.35 19.07 -40.65
C THR A 139 9.58 18.34 -39.54
N GLN A 140 10.01 17.14 -39.16
CA GLN A 140 9.35 16.35 -38.11
C GLN A 140 9.51 17.00 -36.73
N GLU A 141 10.72 17.42 -36.38
CA GLU A 141 11.05 18.05 -35.09
C GLU A 141 10.32 19.37 -34.93
N ARG A 142 10.20 20.15 -36.01
CA ARG A 142 9.41 21.40 -36.01
C ARG A 142 7.94 21.12 -35.73
N ASN A 143 7.37 20.08 -36.32
CA ASN A 143 5.98 19.69 -36.06
C ASN A 143 5.79 19.22 -34.62
N MET A 144 6.74 18.47 -34.06
CA MET A 144 6.71 18.07 -32.65
C MET A 144 6.77 19.27 -31.70
N LEU A 145 7.64 20.25 -31.97
CA LEU A 145 7.74 21.49 -31.17
C LEU A 145 6.45 22.33 -31.26
N GLN A 146 5.82 22.41 -32.43
CA GLN A 146 4.54 23.11 -32.61
C GLN A 146 3.35 22.40 -31.92
N ALA A 147 3.48 21.11 -31.63
CA ALA A 147 2.46 20.33 -30.93
C ALA A 147 2.50 20.48 -29.40
N ILE A 148 3.52 21.13 -28.84
CA ILE A 148 3.63 21.38 -27.39
C ILE A 148 2.46 22.27 -26.93
N LYS A 149 1.73 21.80 -25.92
CA LYS A 149 0.60 22.50 -25.30
C LYS A 149 0.70 22.37 -23.78
N PHE A 150 0.06 23.28 -23.06
CA PHE A 150 -0.13 23.14 -21.62
C PHE A 150 -0.86 21.84 -21.30
N LEU A 151 -0.49 21.23 -20.17
CA LEU A 151 -1.16 20.03 -19.70
C LEU A 151 -2.60 20.38 -19.29
N PRO A 152 -3.61 19.62 -19.75
CA PRO A 152 -4.98 19.80 -19.31
C PRO A 152 -5.10 19.42 -17.84
N VAL A 153 -6.14 19.90 -17.16
CA VAL A 153 -6.49 19.38 -15.82
C VAL A 153 -6.88 17.91 -15.98
N PRO A 154 -6.30 16.98 -15.20
CA PRO A 154 -6.69 15.58 -15.20
C PRO A 154 -8.20 15.40 -15.00
N ALA A 155 -8.78 14.44 -15.72
CA ALA A 155 -10.16 14.04 -15.49
C ALA A 155 -10.34 13.45 -14.08
N THR A 156 -11.53 13.63 -13.51
CA THR A 156 -11.88 13.10 -12.19
C THR A 156 -11.95 11.57 -12.26
N PRO A 157 -11.21 10.82 -11.42
CA PRO A 157 -11.31 9.37 -11.38
C PRO A 157 -12.63 8.92 -10.77
N GLU A 158 -13.08 7.72 -11.13
CA GLU A 158 -14.30 7.09 -10.62
C GLU A 158 -13.95 5.83 -9.84
N ILE A 159 -14.37 5.75 -8.57
CA ILE A 159 -14.13 4.57 -7.71
C ILE A 159 -15.17 3.49 -8.03
N HIS A 160 -14.70 2.29 -8.36
CA HIS A 160 -15.56 1.14 -8.66
C HIS A 160 -15.88 0.33 -7.42
N LEU A 161 -16.99 0.69 -6.78
CA LEU A 161 -17.49 0.04 -5.57
C LEU A 161 -17.59 -1.50 -5.66
N ALA A 162 -17.94 -2.03 -6.84
CA ALA A 162 -18.09 -3.46 -7.05
C ALA A 162 -16.75 -4.23 -7.10
N GLU A 163 -15.65 -3.53 -7.39
CA GLU A 163 -14.30 -4.10 -7.47
C GLU A 163 -13.49 -3.84 -6.20
N CYS A 164 -13.90 -2.87 -5.37
CA CYS A 164 -13.33 -2.65 -4.05
C CYS A 164 -13.50 -3.89 -3.15
N GLN A 165 -12.45 -4.21 -2.41
CA GLN A 165 -12.42 -5.37 -1.52
C GLN A 165 -12.18 -4.93 -0.08
N VAL A 166 -12.90 -5.53 0.85
CA VAL A 166 -12.73 -5.29 2.28
C VAL A 166 -12.47 -6.63 2.96
N PHE A 167 -11.30 -6.76 3.58
CA PHE A 167 -10.88 -8.00 4.21
C PHE A 167 -10.13 -7.72 5.53
N ASP A 168 -10.70 -8.17 6.64
CA ASP A 168 -10.17 -8.02 8.01
C ASP A 168 -9.74 -6.57 8.36
N ASN A 169 -8.44 -6.30 8.24
CA ASN A 169 -7.79 -5.02 8.54
C ASN A 169 -7.22 -4.33 7.29
N THR A 170 -7.69 -4.73 6.11
CA THR A 170 -7.29 -4.21 4.81
C THR A 170 -8.50 -3.78 3.99
N VAL A 171 -8.34 -2.68 3.25
CA VAL A 171 -9.32 -2.22 2.27
C VAL A 171 -8.58 -1.91 0.98
N THR A 172 -8.98 -2.59 -0.09
CA THR A 172 -8.50 -2.33 -1.45
C THR A 172 -9.52 -1.48 -2.19
N VAL A 173 -9.08 -0.32 -2.65
CA VAL A 173 -9.89 0.62 -3.43
C VAL A 173 -9.40 0.58 -4.86
N VAL A 174 -10.33 0.43 -5.81
CA VAL A 174 -10.07 0.38 -7.25
C VAL A 174 -10.82 1.51 -7.93
N TRP A 175 -10.18 2.17 -8.89
CA TRP A 175 -10.77 3.28 -9.64
C TRP A 175 -10.35 3.27 -11.10
N THR A 176 -11.07 3.97 -11.97
CA THR A 176 -10.63 4.22 -13.35
C THR A 176 -10.78 5.67 -13.74
N LEU A 177 -10.08 6.07 -14.78
CA LEU A 177 -10.34 7.34 -15.47
C LEU A 177 -11.38 7.12 -16.58
N PRO A 178 -12.32 8.06 -16.79
CA PRO A 178 -13.29 7.98 -17.90
C PRO A 178 -12.63 7.85 -19.27
N GLU A 179 -11.50 8.55 -19.46
CA GLU A 179 -10.65 8.42 -20.64
C GLU A 179 -9.20 8.15 -20.19
N PRO A 180 -8.50 7.18 -20.81
CA PRO A 180 -7.11 6.90 -20.46
C PRO A 180 -6.21 8.08 -20.86
N ASP A 181 -5.60 8.73 -19.88
CA ASP A 181 -4.65 9.82 -20.09
C ASP A 181 -3.24 9.37 -19.71
N SER A 182 -2.36 9.27 -20.71
CA SER A 182 -0.95 8.90 -20.51
C SER A 182 -0.12 10.00 -19.84
N LYS A 183 -0.69 11.19 -19.63
CA LYS A 183 -0.04 12.32 -18.96
C LYS A 183 -0.19 12.27 -17.44
N ILE A 184 -0.98 11.33 -16.91
CA ILE A 184 -1.09 11.13 -15.46
C ILE A 184 0.20 10.54 -14.93
N GLU A 185 0.76 11.21 -13.92
CA GLU A 185 2.01 10.81 -13.29
C GLU A 185 1.77 9.95 -12.04
N HIS A 186 0.76 10.33 -11.25
CA HIS A 186 0.37 9.62 -10.04
C HIS A 186 -1.06 9.98 -9.60
N TYR A 187 -1.58 9.24 -8.63
CA TYR A 187 -2.83 9.49 -7.93
C TYR A 187 -2.58 9.84 -6.46
N ILE A 188 -3.49 10.62 -5.91
CA ILE A 188 -3.56 10.93 -4.49
C ILE A 188 -4.87 10.34 -3.96
N LEU A 189 -4.75 9.37 -3.06
CA LEU A 189 -5.87 8.77 -2.35
C LEU A 189 -5.97 9.42 -0.97
N GLU A 190 -7.14 9.95 -0.65
CA GLU A 190 -7.46 10.38 0.69
C GLU A 190 -8.48 9.45 1.32
N TYR A 191 -8.28 9.16 2.60
CA TYR A 191 -9.20 8.34 3.37
C TYR A 191 -9.39 8.87 4.78
N ARG A 192 -10.54 8.56 5.39
CA ARG A 192 -10.79 8.88 6.80
C ARG A 192 -11.83 7.97 7.40
N ARG A 193 -11.80 7.89 8.73
CA ARG A 193 -12.73 7.10 9.53
C ARG A 193 -14.05 7.84 9.66
N THR A 194 -15.16 7.10 9.54
CA THR A 194 -16.51 7.63 9.76
C THR A 194 -17.32 6.71 10.66
N ASN A 195 -18.37 7.27 11.27
CA ASN A 195 -19.26 6.54 12.18
C ASN A 195 -20.64 6.26 11.56
N HIS A 196 -20.83 6.63 10.28
CA HIS A 196 -22.08 6.47 9.55
C HIS A 196 -21.79 6.10 8.11
N ASP A 197 -22.78 5.42 7.53
CA ASP A 197 -22.86 5.18 6.09
C ASP A 197 -23.34 6.44 5.35
N GLY A 198 -22.90 6.59 4.10
CA GLY A 198 -23.26 7.68 3.22
C GLY A 198 -22.28 8.88 3.20
N PRO A 199 -22.70 10.01 2.60
CA PRO A 199 -21.81 11.12 2.30
C PRO A 199 -21.30 11.87 3.56
N PRO A 200 -20.19 12.62 3.42
CA PRO A 200 -19.64 13.48 4.46
C PRO A 200 -20.70 14.38 5.11
N ARG A 201 -20.83 14.35 6.44
CA ARG A 201 -21.62 15.33 7.20
C ARG A 201 -20.75 16.56 7.50
N ALA A 202 -21.34 17.76 7.48
CA ALA A 202 -20.63 19.04 7.64
C ALA A 202 -19.93 19.26 9.00
N ARG A 203 -20.16 18.38 9.99
CA ARG A 203 -19.42 18.34 11.26
C ARG A 203 -18.83 16.95 11.43
N GLU A 204 -17.61 16.76 10.93
CA GLU A 204 -16.86 15.53 11.15
C GLU A 204 -15.48 15.88 11.69
N ASP A 205 -15.12 15.23 12.81
CA ASP A 205 -13.96 15.58 13.62
C ASP A 205 -12.65 14.89 13.15
N TYR A 206 -12.74 13.94 12.20
CA TYR A 206 -11.57 13.19 11.73
C TYR A 206 -10.93 13.81 10.49
N PRO A 207 -9.62 14.12 10.51
CA PRO A 207 -8.92 14.65 9.35
C PRO A 207 -8.79 13.60 8.24
N TRP A 208 -8.64 14.08 7.00
CA TRP A 208 -8.26 13.23 5.87
C TRP A 208 -6.81 12.78 6.03
N MET A 209 -6.59 11.48 5.90
CA MET A 209 -5.28 10.88 5.75
C MET A 209 -4.96 10.81 4.26
N VAL A 210 -3.72 11.14 3.88
CA VAL A 210 -3.30 11.26 2.49
C VAL A 210 -2.30 10.16 2.14
N VAL A 211 -2.49 9.51 1.00
CA VAL A 211 -1.54 8.63 0.35
C VAL A 211 -1.23 9.21 -1.02
N GLU A 212 0.03 9.54 -1.27
CA GLU A 212 0.49 10.14 -2.52
C GLU A 212 1.41 9.20 -3.29
N GLY A 213 1.61 9.49 -4.59
CA GLY A 213 2.56 8.77 -5.44
C GLY A 213 2.07 7.41 -5.95
N ILE A 214 0.76 7.16 -5.93
CA ILE A 214 0.18 5.90 -6.43
C ILE A 214 0.24 5.92 -7.96
N LYS A 215 0.88 4.93 -8.58
CA LYS A 215 0.97 4.84 -10.06
C LYS A 215 -0.09 3.95 -10.69
N GLU A 216 -0.64 3.04 -9.89
CA GLU A 216 -1.67 2.11 -10.34
C GLU A 216 -3.07 2.68 -10.11
N THR A 217 -4.07 1.99 -10.64
CA THR A 217 -5.50 2.31 -10.51
C THR A 217 -6.15 1.60 -9.32
N GLU A 218 -5.32 1.00 -8.46
CA GLU A 218 -5.74 0.38 -7.22
C GLU A 218 -4.78 0.71 -6.08
N TYR A 219 -5.29 0.67 -4.85
CA TYR A 219 -4.46 0.79 -3.66
C TYR A 219 -5.05 0.00 -2.50
N THR A 220 -4.19 -0.76 -1.82
CA THR A 220 -4.57 -1.53 -0.63
C THR A 220 -4.08 -0.83 0.63
N LEU A 221 -5.03 -0.26 1.37
CA LEU A 221 -4.80 0.28 2.70
C LEU A 221 -4.71 -0.88 3.70
N THR A 222 -3.62 -0.95 4.46
CA THR A 222 -3.38 -2.02 5.44
C THR A 222 -3.30 -1.49 6.87
N ASN A 223 -3.35 -2.38 7.86
CA ASN A 223 -3.24 -2.06 9.29
C ASN A 223 -4.37 -1.15 9.81
N LEU A 224 -5.58 -1.35 9.29
CA LEU A 224 -6.77 -0.67 9.81
C LEU A 224 -7.00 -1.01 11.28
N ARG A 225 -7.45 -0.03 12.07
CA ARG A 225 -7.79 -0.26 13.48
C ARG A 225 -9.09 -1.06 13.57
N PHE A 226 -9.09 -2.06 14.46
CA PHE A 226 -10.12 -3.09 14.65
C PHE A 226 -11.49 -2.61 15.16
N ASP A 227 -11.72 -1.31 15.26
CA ASP A 227 -12.95 -0.66 15.72
C ASP A 227 -13.56 0.27 14.64
N THR A 228 -12.97 0.29 13.44
CA THR A 228 -13.48 1.11 12.35
C THR A 228 -14.59 0.36 11.65
N ARG A 229 -15.79 0.91 11.63
CA ARG A 229 -16.93 0.32 10.91
C ARG A 229 -17.07 0.87 9.50
N TYR A 230 -16.82 2.17 9.32
CA TYR A 230 -16.92 2.83 8.02
C TYR A 230 -15.64 3.61 7.72
N MET A 231 -15.22 3.53 6.47
CA MET A 231 -14.11 4.31 5.95
C MET A 231 -14.54 4.99 4.66
N THR A 232 -14.33 6.30 4.58
CA THR A 232 -14.63 7.07 3.37
C THR A 232 -13.33 7.33 2.61
N PHE A 233 -13.36 7.07 1.30
CA PHE A 233 -12.25 7.23 0.37
C PHE A 233 -12.61 8.22 -0.73
N ARG A 234 -11.62 8.98 -1.20
CA ARG A 234 -11.70 9.78 -2.42
C ARG A 234 -10.34 9.81 -3.10
N VAL A 235 -10.32 9.87 -4.42
CA VAL A 235 -9.07 9.83 -5.19
C VAL A 235 -9.06 10.95 -6.22
N LYS A 236 -7.89 11.52 -6.48
CA LYS A 236 -7.68 12.47 -7.60
C LYS A 236 -6.47 12.06 -8.41
N ALA A 237 -6.51 12.37 -9.70
CA ALA A 237 -5.39 12.17 -10.61
C ALA A 237 -4.51 13.42 -10.65
N CYS A 238 -3.19 13.22 -10.76
CA CYS A 238 -2.21 14.30 -10.82
C CYS A 238 -1.33 14.11 -12.06
N ASN A 239 -1.15 15.18 -12.83
CA ASN A 239 -0.10 15.25 -13.85
C ASN A 239 1.04 16.16 -13.36
N LYS A 240 2.07 16.31 -14.18
CA LYS A 240 3.27 17.10 -13.85
C LYS A 240 2.97 18.56 -13.46
N ALA A 241 1.84 19.13 -13.92
CA ALA A 241 1.51 20.55 -13.71
C ALA A 241 0.41 20.78 -12.67
N VAL A 242 -0.59 19.90 -12.60
CA VAL A 242 -1.80 20.15 -11.82
C VAL A 242 -2.45 18.85 -11.34
N ALA A 243 -3.03 18.92 -10.14
CA ALA A 243 -3.92 17.90 -9.62
C ALA A 243 -5.37 18.19 -10.06
N GLY A 244 -6.07 17.17 -10.56
CA GLY A 244 -7.48 17.25 -10.88
C GLY A 244 -8.37 17.34 -9.63
N GLU A 245 -9.68 17.27 -9.85
CA GLU A 245 -10.65 17.21 -8.76
C GLU A 245 -10.69 15.82 -8.11
N PHE A 246 -11.13 15.78 -6.86
CA PHE A 246 -11.40 14.52 -6.18
C PHE A 246 -12.64 13.85 -6.74
N SER A 247 -12.60 12.52 -6.81
CA SER A 247 -13.75 11.66 -7.04
C SER A 247 -14.85 11.93 -6.01
N GLU A 248 -16.07 11.56 -6.37
CA GLU A 248 -17.14 11.44 -5.37
C GLU A 248 -16.68 10.52 -4.24
N PRO A 249 -16.89 10.91 -2.97
CA PRO A 249 -16.43 10.14 -1.83
C PRO A 249 -17.24 8.85 -1.69
N VAL A 250 -16.54 7.75 -1.52
CA VAL A 250 -17.13 6.42 -1.38
C VAL A 250 -16.89 5.89 0.02
N THR A 251 -17.94 5.40 0.67
CA THR A 251 -17.86 4.79 2.01
C THR A 251 -17.89 3.27 1.88
N LEU A 252 -16.89 2.60 2.45
CA LEU A 252 -16.80 1.14 2.53
C LEU A 252 -17.00 0.69 3.97
N GLU A 253 -17.82 -0.34 4.19
CA GLU A 253 -18.04 -0.96 5.50
C GLU A 253 -16.94 -1.99 5.79
N THR A 254 -16.17 -1.76 6.84
CA THR A 254 -15.15 -2.66 7.36
C THR A 254 -15.78 -3.55 8.44
N HIS A 255 -16.36 -4.67 8.00
CA HIS A 255 -16.92 -5.67 8.90
C HIS A 255 -15.81 -6.36 9.71
N ALA A 256 -15.47 -5.80 10.87
CA ALA A 256 -14.67 -6.51 11.87
C ALA A 256 -15.57 -7.51 12.63
N PHE A 257 -15.08 -8.74 12.82
CA PHE A 257 -15.75 -9.71 13.69
C PHE A 257 -15.56 -9.31 15.16
N VAL A 258 -16.46 -8.48 15.66
CA VAL A 258 -16.49 -8.07 17.07
C VAL A 258 -17.43 -9.00 17.83
N PHE A 259 -16.89 -9.75 18.78
CA PHE A 259 -17.66 -10.55 19.72
C PHE A 259 -17.31 -10.14 21.16
N LYS A 260 -18.26 -10.30 22.08
CA LYS A 260 -18.01 -10.19 23.52
C LYS A 260 -17.94 -11.58 24.12
N LEU A 261 -17.56 -11.64 25.38
CA LEU A 261 -17.49 -12.89 26.13
C LEU A 261 -18.82 -13.13 26.84
N ASP A 262 -19.39 -14.32 26.64
CA ASP A 262 -20.61 -14.73 27.32
C ASP A 262 -20.31 -15.16 28.76
N ALA A 263 -20.47 -14.22 29.69
CA ALA A 263 -20.36 -14.47 31.13
C ALA A 263 -21.36 -15.55 31.64
N GLY A 264 -22.44 -15.83 30.90
CA GLY A 264 -23.37 -16.92 31.17
C GLY A 264 -22.77 -18.31 30.94
N SER A 265 -21.85 -18.44 29.98
CA SER A 265 -21.11 -19.67 29.69
C SER A 265 -19.92 -19.88 30.63
N ALA A 266 -19.36 -18.81 31.20
CA ALA A 266 -18.09 -18.83 31.91
C ALA A 266 -18.08 -19.74 33.15
N HIS A 267 -16.95 -20.43 33.36
CA HIS A 267 -16.69 -21.15 34.59
C HIS A 267 -16.80 -20.24 35.82
N GLN A 268 -17.29 -20.75 36.95
CA GLN A 268 -17.51 -19.97 38.19
C GLN A 268 -16.26 -19.29 38.77
N ASN A 269 -15.07 -19.75 38.40
CA ASN A 269 -13.78 -19.18 38.80
C ASN A 269 -13.20 -18.25 37.73
N LEU A 270 -13.98 -17.87 36.72
CA LEU A 270 -13.58 -16.87 35.73
C LEU A 270 -14.40 -15.61 35.96
N LYS A 271 -13.70 -14.49 36.11
CA LYS A 271 -14.27 -13.15 36.05
C LYS A 271 -14.18 -12.68 34.60
N VAL A 272 -15.33 -12.39 34.01
CA VAL A 272 -15.44 -11.92 32.64
C VAL A 272 -15.70 -10.42 32.66
N GLU A 273 -14.85 -9.67 31.97
CA GLU A 273 -15.07 -8.25 31.65
C GLU A 273 -15.18 -8.12 30.12
N ASP A 274 -15.46 -6.91 29.61
CA ASP A 274 -15.80 -6.71 28.19
C ASP A 274 -14.77 -7.31 27.22
N LEU A 275 -13.47 -7.14 27.50
CA LEU A 275 -12.35 -7.63 26.69
C LEU A 275 -11.26 -8.32 27.54
N SER A 276 -11.62 -8.89 28.69
CA SER A 276 -10.66 -9.68 29.48
C SER A 276 -11.35 -10.80 30.27
N VAL A 277 -10.57 -11.84 30.55
CA VAL A 277 -10.98 -12.95 31.41
C VAL A 277 -9.88 -13.21 32.41
N GLU A 278 -10.24 -13.17 33.69
CA GLU A 278 -9.32 -13.39 34.79
C GLU A 278 -9.74 -14.62 35.60
N TRP A 279 -8.76 -15.43 35.97
CA TRP A 279 -8.98 -16.54 36.88
C TRP A 279 -9.01 -16.03 38.32
N ASP A 280 -10.14 -16.24 39.01
CA ASP A 280 -10.35 -15.90 40.41
C ASP A 280 -10.21 -17.15 41.31
N SER A 281 -9.20 -17.10 42.17
CA SER A 281 -8.93 -18.14 43.19
C SER A 281 -10.05 -18.31 44.22
N SER A 282 -10.91 -17.31 44.42
CA SER A 282 -11.98 -17.31 45.43
C SER A 282 -13.25 -18.07 45.00
N GLY A 283 -13.32 -18.44 43.71
CA GLY A 283 -14.40 -19.24 43.12
C GLY A 283 -15.78 -18.59 43.17
N GLY A 284 -15.84 -17.27 42.95
CA GLY A 284 -17.11 -16.53 42.87
C GLY A 284 -17.90 -16.46 44.18
N LYS A 285 -17.28 -16.84 45.33
CA LYS A 285 -17.95 -16.82 46.65
C LYS A 285 -18.34 -15.40 47.11
N VAL A 286 -17.69 -14.37 46.59
CA VAL A 286 -18.00 -12.96 46.91
C VAL A 286 -19.35 -12.54 46.31
N ALA A 287 -19.62 -12.88 45.05
CA ALA A 287 -20.85 -12.46 44.35
C ALA A 287 -22.14 -13.09 44.92
N VAL A 288 -22.06 -14.30 45.51
CA VAL A 288 -23.22 -14.97 46.11
C VAL A 288 -23.58 -14.42 47.49
N GLN A 289 -22.62 -13.80 48.20
CA GLN A 289 -22.90 -13.15 49.49
C GLN A 289 -23.63 -11.81 49.32
N ASP A 290 -23.38 -11.07 48.25
CA ASP A 290 -24.07 -9.79 48.00
C ASP A 290 -25.55 -9.99 47.66
N ILE A 291 -25.90 -11.05 46.90
CA ILE A 291 -27.31 -11.39 46.60
C ILE A 291 -28.05 -11.89 47.86
N ARG A 292 -27.33 -12.47 48.84
CA ARG A 292 -27.94 -12.91 50.12
C ARG A 292 -28.07 -11.79 51.14
N LYS A 293 -27.30 -10.71 51.03
CA LYS A 293 -27.35 -9.58 51.97
C LYS A 293 -28.51 -8.61 51.73
N GLU A 294 -29.10 -8.57 50.53
CA GLU A 294 -30.27 -7.71 50.27
C GLU A 294 -31.60 -8.25 50.81
N LYS A 295 -31.71 -9.53 51.18
CA LYS A 295 -32.98 -10.11 51.69
C LYS A 295 -33.15 -10.14 53.21
N ASN A 296 -32.24 -9.55 53.98
CA ASN A 296 -32.32 -9.55 55.44
C ASN A 296 -32.39 -8.12 56.02
N ARG A 297 -33.46 -7.38 55.71
CA ARG A 297 -33.96 -6.31 56.58
C ARG A 297 -35.49 -6.23 56.45
N THR A 298 -36.21 -6.92 57.34
CA THR A 298 -37.39 -6.40 58.05
C THR A 298 -37.80 -7.39 59.14
N SER A 299 -38.16 -6.82 60.27
CA SER A 299 -38.33 -7.39 61.61
C SER A 299 -39.56 -8.26 61.80
N SER A 300 -39.42 -9.36 62.55
CA SER A 300 -40.54 -10.07 63.19
C SER A 300 -40.91 -9.42 64.53
N PRO A 301 -42.15 -9.62 65.02
CA PRO A 301 -42.31 -10.03 66.41
C PRO A 301 -43.10 -11.35 66.55
N MET A 302 -42.85 -12.02 67.66
CA MET A 302 -43.29 -13.37 68.04
C MET A 302 -44.76 -13.47 68.48
N HIS A 303 -45.40 -14.60 68.19
CA HIS A 303 -46.16 -15.39 69.18
C HIS A 303 -46.36 -16.86 68.72
N SER A 304 -46.06 -17.82 69.59
CA SER A 304 -46.16 -19.30 69.42
C SER A 304 -47.54 -19.84 69.85
N PRO A 305 -47.83 -21.18 69.91
CA PRO A 305 -47.41 -22.36 69.12
C PRO A 305 -48.60 -23.29 68.67
N ALA A 306 -48.40 -24.22 67.73
CA ALA A 306 -48.99 -25.59 67.73
C ALA A 306 -48.60 -26.43 66.50
N ARG A 307 -48.35 -27.73 66.72
CA ARG A 307 -48.06 -28.78 65.73
C ARG A 307 -49.31 -29.20 64.94
N THR A 308 -49.17 -29.43 63.63
CA THR A 308 -49.72 -30.64 62.96
C THR A 308 -49.08 -30.86 61.58
N ALA A 309 -48.94 -32.12 61.20
CA ALA A 309 -48.19 -32.60 60.05
C ALA A 309 -49.06 -32.82 58.80
N MET A 310 -48.38 -32.79 57.65
CA MET A 310 -48.70 -33.36 56.33
C MET A 310 -49.88 -32.80 55.51
N MET A 311 -49.56 -32.23 54.34
CA MET A 311 -49.92 -32.72 52.99
C MET A 311 -49.23 -31.83 51.93
N SER A 312 -48.61 -32.46 50.93
CA SER A 312 -47.78 -31.83 49.88
C SER A 312 -48.59 -31.12 48.79
N PRO A 313 -48.02 -30.10 48.11
CA PRO A 313 -48.25 -29.97 46.67
C PRO A 313 -46.95 -30.05 45.86
N LYS A 314 -47.04 -30.74 44.73
CA LYS A 314 -46.01 -31.01 43.73
C LYS A 314 -45.19 -29.75 43.39
N ARG A 315 -43.88 -29.82 43.60
CA ARG A 315 -42.93 -28.78 43.23
C ARG A 315 -42.74 -28.78 41.71
N ALA A 316 -43.27 -27.76 41.03
CA ALA A 316 -42.90 -27.45 39.65
C ALA A 316 -41.37 -27.24 39.57
N PRO A 317 -40.69 -27.66 38.50
CA PRO A 317 -39.26 -27.49 38.39
C PRO A 317 -38.95 -26.00 38.20
N SER A 318 -38.42 -25.35 39.25
CA SER A 318 -37.81 -24.03 39.10
C SER A 318 -36.62 -24.17 38.16
N ALA A 319 -36.67 -23.48 37.02
CA ALA A 319 -35.54 -23.38 36.10
C ALA A 319 -34.31 -22.86 36.87
N ARG A 320 -33.32 -23.74 37.08
CA ARG A 320 -32.05 -23.38 37.70
C ARG A 320 -31.23 -22.60 36.67
N VAL A 321 -30.81 -21.39 37.01
CA VAL A 321 -29.89 -20.49 36.27
C VAL A 321 -28.44 -21.05 36.25
N GLY A 322 -28.26 -22.37 36.19
CA GLY A 322 -26.97 -23.03 36.41
C GLY A 322 -26.65 -24.17 35.45
N ARG A 323 -27.34 -24.29 34.31
CA ARG A 323 -27.14 -25.40 33.36
C ARG A 323 -26.19 -25.10 32.19
N ASP A 324 -25.77 -23.84 32.01
CA ASP A 324 -25.01 -23.44 30.81
C ASP A 324 -23.55 -23.05 31.07
N ARG A 325 -23.11 -23.06 32.34
CA ARG A 325 -21.73 -22.74 32.73
C ARG A 325 -20.80 -23.94 32.62
N PHE A 326 -19.56 -23.72 32.21
CA PHE A 326 -18.51 -24.72 32.36
C PHE A 326 -18.22 -25.01 33.85
N THR A 327 -17.85 -26.25 34.15
CA THR A 327 -17.60 -26.72 35.52
C THR A 327 -16.38 -27.66 35.57
N ALA A 328 -16.04 -28.12 36.78
CA ALA A 328 -14.90 -29.00 37.05
C ALA A 328 -13.57 -28.38 36.58
N GLU A 329 -12.80 -29.09 35.77
CA GLU A 329 -11.50 -28.60 35.28
C GLU A 329 -11.58 -27.81 33.97
N SER A 330 -12.79 -27.56 33.46
CA SER A 330 -13.02 -26.78 32.25
C SER A 330 -13.15 -25.30 32.61
N TYR A 331 -12.00 -24.64 32.77
CA TYR A 331 -11.92 -23.20 33.03
C TYR A 331 -12.14 -22.41 31.75
N THR A 332 -13.32 -22.55 31.14
CA THR A 332 -13.63 -22.07 29.79
C THR A 332 -14.72 -21.00 29.81
N VAL A 333 -14.65 -20.11 28.81
CA VAL A 333 -15.66 -19.12 28.44
C VAL A 333 -15.78 -19.08 26.91
N LEU A 334 -16.99 -18.85 26.42
CA LEU A 334 -17.28 -18.69 24.99
C LEU A 334 -17.50 -17.23 24.64
N GLY A 335 -17.31 -16.91 23.35
CA GLY A 335 -17.85 -15.69 22.76
C GLY A 335 -19.39 -15.72 22.71
N ASP A 336 -19.99 -14.55 22.55
CA ASP A 336 -21.44 -14.37 22.40
C ASP A 336 -21.94 -14.49 20.94
N THR A 337 -21.01 -14.40 20.00
CA THR A 337 -21.29 -14.38 18.56
C THR A 337 -20.83 -15.68 17.91
N MET A 338 -21.71 -16.28 17.11
CA MET A 338 -21.42 -17.50 16.35
C MET A 338 -20.89 -17.15 14.96
N ILE A 339 -20.03 -18.00 14.42
CA ILE A 339 -19.49 -17.98 13.07
C ILE A 339 -20.18 -19.10 12.30
N ASP A 340 -21.02 -18.75 11.33
CA ASP A 340 -21.76 -19.68 10.48
C ASP A 340 -21.59 -19.42 8.97
N ALA A 341 -20.82 -18.41 8.59
CA ALA A 341 -20.40 -18.08 7.24
C ALA A 341 -19.14 -17.21 7.24
N GLY A 342 -18.53 -17.01 6.07
CA GLY A 342 -17.46 -16.03 5.89
C GLY A 342 -16.11 -16.40 6.50
N GLN A 343 -15.26 -15.38 6.64
CA GLN A 343 -13.88 -15.48 7.09
C GLN A 343 -13.62 -14.40 8.14
N TYR A 344 -13.02 -14.80 9.26
CA TYR A 344 -12.84 -13.91 10.41
C TYR A 344 -11.49 -14.11 11.06
N TYR A 345 -10.86 -13.01 11.45
CA TYR A 345 -9.63 -12.98 12.22
C TYR A 345 -9.79 -12.24 13.55
N TRP A 346 -9.22 -12.76 14.63
CA TRP A 346 -9.12 -12.07 15.92
C TRP A 346 -7.81 -12.39 16.64
N GLU A 347 -7.41 -11.52 17.57
CA GLU A 347 -6.16 -11.68 18.31
C GLU A 347 -6.40 -11.84 19.82
N VAL A 348 -5.53 -12.61 20.45
CA VAL A 348 -5.57 -12.82 21.90
C VAL A 348 -4.18 -12.66 22.50
N ARG A 349 -4.14 -11.91 23.60
CA ARG A 349 -2.95 -11.74 24.45
C ARG A 349 -3.21 -12.45 25.77
N TYR A 350 -2.25 -13.23 26.21
CA TYR A 350 -2.32 -13.92 27.49
C TYR A 350 -1.21 -13.41 28.40
N ASP A 351 -1.44 -13.47 29.71
CA ASP A 351 -0.39 -13.20 30.69
C ASP A 351 0.67 -14.32 30.68
N LYS A 352 1.95 -13.95 30.58
CA LYS A 352 3.08 -14.88 30.58
C LYS A 352 3.21 -15.64 31.89
N GLU A 353 2.68 -15.11 32.97
CA GLU A 353 2.65 -15.76 34.28
C GLU A 353 1.49 -16.78 34.41
N SER A 354 0.58 -16.82 33.44
CA SER A 354 -0.50 -17.82 33.42
C SER A 354 0.07 -19.24 33.31
N LYS A 355 -0.44 -20.17 34.12
CA LYS A 355 0.04 -21.57 34.12
C LYS A 355 -0.47 -22.36 32.92
N ALA A 356 -1.67 -22.03 32.44
CA ALA A 356 -2.22 -22.65 31.25
C ALA A 356 -3.23 -21.75 30.55
N PHE A 357 -3.14 -21.70 29.23
CA PHE A 357 -3.99 -20.92 28.35
C PHE A 357 -4.44 -21.79 27.17
N ALA A 358 -5.66 -21.59 26.69
CA ALA A 358 -6.06 -22.11 25.38
C ALA A 358 -6.97 -21.11 24.66
N ALA A 359 -6.84 -21.07 23.33
CA ALA A 359 -7.71 -20.29 22.48
C ALA A 359 -7.99 -21.02 21.17
N GLY A 360 -9.20 -20.84 20.65
CA GLY A 360 -9.63 -21.42 19.39
C GLY A 360 -11.13 -21.27 19.23
N VAL A 361 -11.78 -22.29 18.69
CA VAL A 361 -13.23 -22.30 18.47
C VAL A 361 -13.87 -23.59 19.01
N ALA A 362 -15.15 -23.49 19.39
CA ALA A 362 -15.96 -24.58 19.87
C ALA A 362 -17.34 -24.60 19.23
N LEU A 363 -17.95 -25.78 19.15
CA LEU A 363 -19.37 -25.91 18.84
C LEU A 363 -20.21 -25.58 20.07
N ARG A 364 -21.45 -25.10 19.85
CA ARG A 364 -22.42 -24.89 20.94
C ARG A 364 -22.70 -26.16 21.76
N SER A 365 -22.52 -27.33 21.13
CA SER A 365 -22.68 -28.64 21.76
C SER A 365 -21.50 -29.08 22.62
N LEU A 366 -20.46 -28.25 22.80
CA LEU A 366 -19.32 -28.57 23.66
C LEU A 366 -19.80 -28.88 25.09
N GLY A 367 -19.42 -30.07 25.60
CA GLY A 367 -19.78 -30.50 26.94
C GLY A 367 -19.24 -29.53 28.00
N ARG A 368 -20.06 -29.16 28.97
CA ARG A 368 -19.68 -28.20 30.04
C ARG A 368 -18.62 -28.72 31.01
N PHE A 369 -18.26 -30.01 30.91
CA PHE A 369 -17.17 -30.65 31.64
C PHE A 369 -15.93 -30.88 30.77
N ASP A 370 -16.04 -30.68 29.45
CA ASP A 370 -14.95 -30.92 28.50
C ASP A 370 -14.02 -29.73 28.47
N GLN A 371 -12.71 -29.99 28.54
CA GLN A 371 -11.69 -28.97 28.25
C GLN A 371 -11.55 -28.81 26.73
N LEU A 372 -11.18 -27.61 26.29
CA LEU A 372 -10.92 -27.35 24.87
C LEU A 372 -9.89 -28.35 24.29
N GLY A 373 -10.24 -28.91 23.13
CA GLY A 373 -9.47 -29.90 22.41
C GLY A 373 -9.62 -31.34 22.89
N LYS A 374 -10.35 -31.62 23.99
CA LYS A 374 -10.57 -33.00 24.47
C LYS A 374 -11.69 -33.74 23.73
N SER A 375 -12.68 -33.04 23.20
CA SER A 375 -13.76 -33.63 22.40
C SER A 375 -13.67 -33.20 20.94
N ASN A 376 -14.49 -33.79 20.09
CA ASN A 376 -14.63 -33.41 18.68
C ASN A 376 -15.37 -32.07 18.49
N ALA A 377 -15.88 -31.47 19.56
CA ALA A 377 -16.64 -30.22 19.55
C ALA A 377 -15.77 -28.97 19.78
N SER A 378 -14.43 -29.08 19.74
CA SER A 378 -13.54 -27.93 19.87
C SER A 378 -12.19 -28.14 19.17
N TRP A 379 -11.60 -27.02 18.73
CA TRP A 379 -10.27 -26.93 18.12
C TRP A 379 -9.53 -25.76 18.75
N CYS A 380 -8.34 -25.99 19.30
CA CYS A 380 -7.60 -24.93 19.96
C CYS A 380 -6.08 -25.10 19.86
N ILE A 381 -5.37 -24.00 20.07
CA ILE A 381 -4.01 -24.02 20.57
C ILE A 381 -4.05 -23.92 22.10
N HIS A 382 -3.23 -24.72 22.75
CA HIS A 382 -3.08 -24.80 24.19
C HIS A 382 -1.62 -24.57 24.57
N LEU A 383 -1.41 -23.54 25.39
CA LEU A 383 -0.15 -23.23 26.03
C LEU A 383 -0.17 -23.80 27.45
N ASN A 384 0.85 -24.57 27.78
CA ASN A 384 1.11 -25.05 29.14
C ASN A 384 2.42 -24.44 29.64
N ASN A 385 2.40 -23.87 30.85
CA ASN A 385 3.50 -23.16 31.48
C ASN A 385 3.75 -23.64 32.92
N TRP A 386 3.15 -24.75 33.35
CA TRP A 386 3.25 -25.20 34.75
C TRP A 386 4.65 -25.76 35.10
N LEU A 387 5.19 -26.67 34.27
CA LEU A 387 6.48 -27.33 34.52
C LEU A 387 7.47 -27.07 33.38
N GLN A 388 7.02 -27.23 32.15
CA GLN A 388 7.78 -26.94 30.94
C GLN A 388 6.87 -26.19 29.97
N GLN A 389 7.39 -25.11 29.40
CA GLN A 389 6.67 -24.33 28.41
C GLN A 389 6.44 -25.17 27.15
N SER A 390 5.18 -25.33 26.74
CA SER A 390 4.83 -26.06 25.52
C SER A 390 3.59 -25.49 24.85
N LEU A 391 3.65 -25.37 23.53
CA LEU A 391 2.53 -24.97 22.68
C LEU A 391 2.01 -26.19 21.93
N THR A 392 0.72 -26.49 22.05
CA THR A 392 0.12 -27.70 21.48
C THR A 392 -1.15 -27.37 20.71
N ALA A 393 -1.30 -27.92 19.51
CA ALA A 393 -2.58 -27.92 18.79
C ALA A 393 -3.43 -29.11 19.26
N LYS A 394 -4.67 -28.89 19.69
CA LYS A 394 -5.53 -29.92 20.29
C LYS A 394 -6.91 -29.98 19.64
N HIS A 395 -7.35 -31.19 19.33
CA HIS A 395 -8.70 -31.51 18.84
C HIS A 395 -9.00 -33.00 19.04
N ASN A 396 -10.22 -33.34 19.48
CA ASN A 396 -10.68 -34.73 19.60
C ASN A 396 -9.71 -35.64 20.37
N ASN A 397 -9.24 -35.15 21.51
CA ASN A 397 -8.26 -35.83 22.38
C ASN A 397 -6.88 -36.10 21.73
N LYS A 398 -6.64 -35.56 20.53
CA LYS A 398 -5.32 -35.56 19.90
C LYS A 398 -4.62 -34.25 20.21
N ALA A 399 -3.33 -34.33 20.53
CA ALA A 399 -2.48 -33.18 20.78
C ALA A 399 -1.20 -33.29 19.96
N ARG A 400 -0.82 -32.20 19.28
CA ARG A 400 0.43 -32.08 18.54
C ARG A 400 1.23 -30.93 19.11
N THR A 401 2.42 -31.22 19.65
CA THR A 401 3.36 -30.18 20.08
C THR A 401 3.90 -29.41 18.87
N LEU A 402 3.99 -28.09 18.99
CA LEU A 402 4.46 -27.19 17.95
C LEU A 402 5.87 -26.72 18.29
N ASP A 403 6.83 -27.05 17.43
CA ASP A 403 8.24 -26.69 17.60
C ASP A 403 8.48 -25.25 17.10
N CYS A 404 8.03 -24.28 17.89
CA CYS A 404 8.17 -22.86 17.56
C CYS A 404 8.33 -22.01 18.83
N PRO A 405 8.95 -20.81 18.72
CA PRO A 405 8.97 -19.86 19.82
C PRO A 405 7.55 -19.47 20.23
N ILE A 406 7.32 -19.42 21.54
CA ILE A 406 5.99 -19.14 22.08
C ILE A 406 5.63 -17.66 21.85
N PRO A 407 4.54 -17.36 21.13
CA PRO A 407 4.21 -16.01 20.73
C PRO A 407 3.52 -15.23 21.85
N ASP A 408 3.93 -13.98 22.10
CA ASP A 408 3.25 -13.09 23.07
C ASP A 408 1.79 -12.76 22.70
N ARG A 409 1.41 -12.99 21.43
CA ARG A 409 0.08 -12.73 20.88
C ARG A 409 -0.24 -13.75 19.79
N ILE A 410 -1.41 -14.38 19.91
CA ILE A 410 -1.88 -15.38 18.95
C ILE A 410 -2.97 -14.75 18.10
N GLY A 411 -2.81 -14.81 16.78
CA GLY A 411 -3.85 -14.52 15.81
C GLY A 411 -4.60 -15.81 15.45
N ILE A 412 -5.93 -15.74 15.38
CA ILE A 412 -6.80 -16.87 15.04
C ILE A 412 -7.60 -16.47 13.82
N TYR A 413 -7.49 -17.25 12.75
CA TYR A 413 -8.20 -17.05 11.51
C TYR A 413 -9.13 -18.25 11.26
N CYS A 414 -10.41 -17.98 11.09
CA CYS A 414 -11.43 -18.96 10.78
C CYS A 414 -12.02 -18.66 9.40
N ASN A 415 -11.81 -19.55 8.44
CA ASN A 415 -12.53 -19.58 7.18
C ASN A 415 -13.59 -20.68 7.27
N TYR A 416 -14.85 -20.29 7.47
CA TYR A 416 -15.94 -21.23 7.69
C TYR A 416 -16.26 -22.03 6.41
N GLU A 417 -16.23 -21.36 5.26
CA GLU A 417 -16.60 -21.92 3.95
C GLU A 417 -15.62 -22.99 3.47
N GLU A 418 -14.31 -22.71 3.54
CA GLU A 418 -13.28 -23.67 3.17
C GLU A 418 -12.97 -24.68 4.29
N GLY A 419 -13.53 -24.48 5.48
CA GLY A 419 -13.32 -25.36 6.63
C GLY A 419 -11.88 -25.31 7.14
N THR A 420 -11.33 -24.10 7.28
CA THR A 420 -9.95 -23.90 7.72
C THR A 420 -9.91 -23.06 9.00
N LEU A 421 -9.17 -23.53 10.00
CA LEU A 421 -8.86 -22.77 11.21
C LEU A 421 -7.34 -22.69 11.39
N SER A 422 -6.78 -21.50 11.20
CA SER A 422 -5.35 -21.25 11.25
C SER A 422 -4.98 -20.37 12.43
N PHE A 423 -3.79 -20.62 12.98
CA PHE A 423 -3.24 -19.90 14.11
C PHE A 423 -1.89 -19.30 13.73
N TYR A 424 -1.66 -18.05 14.10
CA TYR A 424 -0.48 -17.29 13.73
C TYR A 424 0.18 -16.66 14.95
N ASN A 425 1.50 -16.48 14.88
CA ASN A 425 2.14 -15.44 15.67
C ASN A 425 1.71 -14.10 15.08
N SER A 426 0.88 -13.35 15.80
CA SER A 426 0.31 -12.11 15.27
C SER A 426 1.38 -11.06 14.93
N ARG A 427 2.53 -11.08 15.63
CA ARG A 427 3.60 -10.09 15.44
C ARG A 427 4.46 -10.40 14.22
N THR A 428 4.86 -11.65 14.05
CA THR A 428 5.73 -12.05 12.93
C THR A 428 4.93 -12.53 11.71
N LYS A 429 3.61 -12.67 11.85
CA LYS A 429 2.71 -13.29 10.87
C LYS A 429 3.06 -14.74 10.52
N ALA A 430 3.94 -15.38 11.30
CA ALA A 430 4.33 -16.77 11.10
C ALA A 430 3.17 -17.72 11.43
N LEU A 431 2.87 -18.65 10.52
CA LEU A 431 1.89 -19.71 10.74
C LEU A 431 2.37 -20.68 11.82
N LEU A 432 1.54 -20.91 12.83
CA LEU A 432 1.80 -21.87 13.92
C LEU A 432 1.17 -23.23 13.62
N HIS A 433 -0.11 -23.23 13.23
CA HIS A 433 -0.86 -24.45 12.95
C HIS A 433 -2.12 -24.19 12.13
N THR A 434 -2.60 -25.20 11.40
CA THR A 434 -3.87 -25.17 10.69
C THR A 434 -4.64 -26.48 10.91
N PHE A 435 -5.89 -26.38 11.35
CA PHE A 435 -6.86 -27.46 11.25
C PHE A 435 -7.64 -27.32 9.95
N ARG A 436 -7.84 -28.45 9.25
CA ARG A 436 -8.76 -28.56 8.12
C ARG A 436 -9.93 -29.44 8.52
N THR A 437 -11.12 -28.85 8.58
CA THR A 437 -12.35 -29.50 9.02
C THR A 437 -13.56 -28.81 8.39
N LYS A 438 -14.49 -29.57 7.82
CA LYS A 438 -15.77 -29.00 7.38
C LYS A 438 -16.64 -28.78 8.61
N PHE A 439 -16.87 -27.52 8.98
CA PHE A 439 -17.76 -27.16 10.07
C PHE A 439 -19.20 -27.51 9.68
N GLN A 440 -19.81 -28.45 10.41
CA GLN A 440 -21.20 -28.89 10.18
C GLN A 440 -22.21 -28.06 10.97
N GLN A 441 -21.72 -27.22 11.88
CA GLN A 441 -22.49 -26.38 12.79
C GLN A 441 -21.71 -25.09 13.01
N PRO A 442 -22.40 -23.99 13.36
CA PRO A 442 -21.74 -22.74 13.72
C PRO A 442 -20.71 -22.96 14.83
N VAL A 443 -19.57 -22.29 14.69
CA VAL A 443 -18.49 -22.31 15.69
C VAL A 443 -18.46 -21.00 16.47
N ILE A 444 -17.93 -21.04 17.69
CA ILE A 444 -17.90 -19.90 18.61
C ILE A 444 -16.47 -19.75 19.11
N PRO A 445 -15.91 -18.53 19.17
CA PRO A 445 -14.64 -18.29 19.85
C PRO A 445 -14.67 -18.87 21.26
N ALA A 446 -13.61 -19.58 21.65
CA ALA A 446 -13.55 -20.29 22.92
C ALA A 446 -12.19 -20.14 23.57
N PHE A 447 -12.19 -19.82 24.87
CA PHE A 447 -10.99 -19.49 25.62
C PHE A 447 -10.94 -20.26 26.93
N MET A 448 -9.76 -20.74 27.30
CA MET A 448 -9.49 -21.37 28.58
C MET A 448 -8.37 -20.63 29.31
N VAL A 449 -8.58 -20.32 30.59
CA VAL A 449 -7.59 -19.61 31.41
C VAL A 449 -7.45 -20.31 32.76
N ARG A 450 -6.23 -20.62 33.16
CA ARG A 450 -5.94 -21.20 34.49
C ARG A 450 -4.77 -20.45 35.13
N TYR A 451 -5.09 -19.76 36.23
CA TYR A 451 -4.22 -18.79 36.92
C TYR A 451 -3.92 -17.55 36.05
N ASN A 452 -4.21 -16.36 36.58
CA ASN A 452 -4.06 -15.02 35.96
C ASN A 452 -5.05 -14.65 34.82
N THR A 453 -4.65 -13.72 33.94
CA THR A 453 -5.54 -12.94 33.05
C THR A 453 -5.24 -13.15 31.56
N VAL A 454 -6.28 -13.02 30.74
CA VAL A 454 -6.22 -12.94 29.28
C VAL A 454 -6.92 -11.65 28.82
N HIS A 455 -6.33 -10.98 27.82
CA HIS A 455 -6.88 -9.79 27.18
C HIS A 455 -7.15 -10.06 25.70
N PHE A 456 -8.28 -9.59 25.21
CA PHE A 456 -8.67 -9.66 23.80
C PHE A 456 -8.36 -8.33 23.11
N VAL A 457 -7.87 -8.37 21.87
CA VAL A 457 -7.48 -7.18 21.09
C VAL A 457 -8.13 -7.23 19.72
#